data_AF-A0AA36G9J8-F1
#
_entry.id   AF-A0AA36G9J8-F1
#
_cell.length_a   1.000
_cell.length_b   1.000
_cell.length_c   1.000
_cell.angle_alpha   90.00
_cell.angle_beta   90.00
_cell.angle_gamma   90.00
#
_symmetry.space_group_name_H-M   'P 1'
#
loop_
_entity.id
_entity.type
_entity.pdbx_description
1 polymer ?
#
loop_
_entity_poly.entity_id
_entity_poly.type
_entity_poly.pdbx_seq_one_letter_code
_entity_poly.pdbx_strand_id
1 'polypeptide(L)'
;MKLLLILAAVVAVTLSAVVAVQPEERNKIECKACEDLVELAEKEGGNEIEKFLHSKVAEVCDFAAFLKHECEKVLDSKCNELVDWVRRKEPPAKACKGVHCC
;
A
#
# COMPACT_ATOMS: atom_id res chain seq x y z
N MET A 1 40.89 -5.95 23.11
CA MET A 1 40.18 -7.15 22.61
C MET A 1 38.66 -7.03 22.71
N LYS A 2 38.07 -6.63 23.87
CA LYS A 2 36.60 -6.40 23.98
C LYS A 2 36.06 -5.32 23.03
N LEU A 3 36.81 -4.23 22.82
CA LEU A 3 36.38 -3.13 21.93
C LEU A 3 36.28 -3.53 20.44
N LEU A 4 37.15 -4.44 19.98
CA LEU A 4 37.15 -4.96 18.61
C LEU A 4 35.97 -5.93 18.36
N LEU A 5 35.56 -6.68 19.39
CA LEU A 5 34.40 -7.58 19.31
C LEU A 5 33.08 -6.81 19.26
N ILE A 6 32.99 -5.67 19.96
CA ILE A 6 31.81 -4.79 19.94
C ILE A 6 31.67 -4.10 18.57
N LEU A 7 32.78 -3.65 17.97
CA LEU A 7 32.78 -3.06 16.63
C LEU A 7 32.35 -4.06 15.54
N ALA A 8 32.81 -5.32 15.62
CA ALA A 8 32.40 -6.36 14.68
C ALA A 8 30.89 -6.70 14.78
N ALA A 9 30.34 -6.73 16.00
CA ALA A 9 28.92 -6.98 16.23
C ALA A 9 28.04 -5.84 15.69
N VAL A 10 28.45 -4.58 15.86
CA VAL A 10 27.69 -3.43 15.35
C VAL A 10 27.70 -3.38 13.82
N VAL A 11 28.81 -3.74 13.17
CA VAL A 11 28.90 -3.79 11.69
C VAL A 11 28.00 -4.90 11.10
N ALA A 12 27.87 -6.04 11.76
CA ALA A 12 26.93 -7.09 11.33
C ALA A 12 25.45 -6.64 11.47
N VAL A 13 25.15 -5.84 12.49
CA VAL A 13 23.81 -5.28 12.73
C VAL A 13 23.48 -4.18 11.72
N THR A 14 24.45 -3.37 11.26
CA THR A 14 24.18 -2.29 10.31
C THR A 14 24.08 -2.73 8.85
N LEU A 15 24.66 -3.87 8.44
CA LEU A 15 24.46 -4.43 7.09
C LEU A 15 23.12 -5.19 6.93
N SER A 16 22.47 -5.57 8.02
CA SER A 16 21.27 -6.42 7.98
C SER A 16 19.95 -5.63 8.01
N ALA A 17 19.98 -4.31 7.86
CA ALA A 17 18.79 -3.46 7.91
C ALA A 17 17.94 -3.48 6.62
N VAL A 18 18.09 -4.47 5.74
CA VAL A 18 16.99 -4.87 4.86
C VAL A 18 16.10 -5.79 5.71
N VAL A 19 15.23 -5.18 6.51
CA VAL A 19 14.15 -5.91 7.18
C VAL A 19 13.36 -6.61 6.07
N ALA A 20 13.62 -7.90 5.89
CA ALA A 20 12.82 -8.75 5.04
C ALA A 20 11.45 -8.89 5.70
N VAL A 21 10.55 -7.93 5.43
CA VAL A 21 9.15 -8.03 5.84
C VAL A 21 8.62 -9.34 5.30
N GLN A 22 8.20 -10.24 6.19
CA GLN A 22 7.70 -11.54 5.77
C GLN A 22 6.50 -11.36 4.83
N PRO A 23 6.32 -12.20 3.80
CA PRO A 23 5.23 -12.05 2.84
C PRO A 23 3.85 -11.98 3.49
N GLU A 24 3.66 -12.72 4.60
CA GLU A 24 2.44 -12.73 5.41
C GLU A 24 2.15 -11.40 6.10
N GLU A 25 3.18 -10.72 6.60
CA GLU A 25 3.05 -9.41 7.26
C GLU A 25 2.84 -8.30 6.22
N ARG A 26 3.49 -8.42 5.05
CA ARG A 26 3.25 -7.51 3.91
C ARG A 26 1.80 -7.53 3.46
N ASN A 27 1.24 -8.73 3.26
CA ASN A 27 -0.15 -8.89 2.85
C ASN A 27 -1.14 -8.35 3.89
N LYS A 28 -0.87 -8.56 5.20
CA LYS A 28 -1.70 -7.97 6.27
C LYS A 28 -1.69 -6.44 6.25
N ILE A 29 -0.53 -5.83 6.04
CA ILE A 29 -0.38 -4.37 5.98
C ILE A 29 -1.12 -3.82 4.74
N GLU A 30 -0.93 -4.43 3.58
CA GLU A 30 -1.59 -4.06 2.32
C GLU A 30 -3.12 -4.20 2.44
N CYS A 31 -3.59 -5.30 3.04
CA CYS A 31 -4.99 -5.56 3.25
C CYS A 31 -5.61 -4.51 4.19
N LYS A 32 -4.95 -4.24 5.32
CA LYS A 32 -5.43 -3.24 6.29
C LYS A 32 -5.46 -1.82 5.69
N ALA A 33 -4.43 -1.43 4.96
CA ALA A 33 -4.39 -0.14 4.29
C ALA A 33 -5.51 0.02 3.26
N CYS A 34 -5.82 -1.03 2.50
CA CYS A 34 -6.94 -1.03 1.58
C CYS A 34 -8.28 -0.90 2.31
N GLU A 35 -8.50 -1.68 3.38
CA GLU A 35 -9.75 -1.60 4.15
C GLU A 35 -9.96 -0.21 4.75
N ASP A 36 -8.91 0.39 5.32
CA ASP A 36 -8.97 1.73 5.87
C ASP A 36 -9.28 2.79 4.79
N LEU A 37 -8.71 2.65 3.59
CA LEU A 37 -9.01 3.51 2.45
C LEU A 37 -10.47 3.38 2.00
N VAL A 38 -11.01 2.16 1.94
CA VAL A 38 -12.42 1.94 1.58
C VAL A 38 -13.34 2.53 2.64
N GLU A 39 -13.06 2.32 3.93
CA GLU A 39 -13.85 2.92 5.02
C GLU A 39 -13.82 4.45 5.01
N LEU A 40 -12.67 5.06 4.70
CA LEU A 40 -12.53 6.50 4.51
C LEU A 40 -13.33 6.99 3.30
N ALA A 41 -13.24 6.28 2.18
CA ALA A 41 -13.98 6.57 0.96
C ALA A 41 -15.51 6.50 1.20
N GLU A 42 -16.00 5.48 1.91
CA GLU A 42 -17.40 5.35 2.30
C GLU A 42 -17.90 6.52 3.18
N LYS A 43 -17.02 7.10 4.02
CA LYS A 43 -17.33 8.27 4.85
C LYS A 43 -17.34 9.58 4.08
N GLU A 44 -16.44 9.75 3.11
CA GLU A 44 -16.37 10.95 2.24
C GLU A 44 -17.61 11.05 1.33
N GLY A 45 -18.07 9.92 0.78
CA GLY A 45 -19.31 9.82 0.02
C GLY A 45 -19.29 10.50 -1.37
N GLY A 46 -19.98 9.89 -2.33
CA GLY A 46 -20.25 10.52 -3.64
C GLY A 46 -19.06 10.59 -4.62
N ASN A 47 -19.04 11.63 -5.46
CA ASN A 47 -18.06 11.81 -6.55
C ASN A 47 -16.63 12.16 -6.08
N GLU A 48 -16.42 12.36 -4.78
CA GLU A 48 -15.10 12.69 -4.23
C GLU A 48 -14.24 11.45 -3.97
N ILE A 49 -14.85 10.24 -3.89
CA ILE A 49 -14.13 8.97 -3.75
C ILE A 49 -13.13 8.75 -4.89
N GLU A 50 -13.56 9.03 -6.12
CA GLU A 50 -12.74 8.86 -7.31
C GLU A 50 -11.52 9.79 -7.25
N LYS A 51 -11.73 11.07 -6.93
CA LYS A 51 -10.64 12.03 -6.77
C LYS A 51 -9.70 11.67 -5.62
N PHE A 52 -10.24 11.20 -4.50
CA PHE A 52 -9.45 10.80 -3.33
C PHE A 52 -8.50 9.63 -3.67
N LEU A 53 -9.04 8.58 -4.29
CA LEU A 53 -8.25 7.39 -4.67
C LEU A 53 -7.21 7.73 -5.74
N HIS A 54 -7.60 8.46 -6.79
CA HIS A 54 -6.68 8.90 -7.85
C HIS A 54 -5.56 9.81 -7.33
N SER A 55 -5.86 10.70 -6.37
CA SER A 55 -4.85 11.52 -5.69
C SER A 55 -3.81 10.66 -4.97
N LYS A 56 -4.25 9.58 -4.31
CA LYS A 56 -3.35 8.64 -3.63
C LYS A 56 -2.51 7.81 -4.60
N VAL A 57 -3.05 7.44 -5.76
CA VAL A 57 -2.27 6.80 -6.82
C VAL A 57 -1.15 7.71 -7.29
N ALA A 58 -1.46 8.98 -7.60
CA ALA A 58 -0.46 9.93 -8.06
C ALA A 58 0.65 10.14 -7.02
N GLU A 59 0.29 10.27 -5.74
CA GLU A 59 1.25 10.43 -4.63
C GLU A 59 2.19 9.21 -4.52
N VAL A 60 1.67 7.99 -4.64
CA VAL A 60 2.47 6.76 -4.59
C VAL A 60 3.35 6.60 -5.83
N CYS A 61 2.82 6.91 -7.01
CA CYS A 61 3.54 6.73 -8.26
C CYS A 61 4.60 7.80 -8.53
N ASP A 62 4.56 8.94 -7.85
CA ASP A 62 5.65 9.93 -7.90
C ASP A 62 6.99 9.35 -7.42
N PHE A 63 6.96 8.37 -6.49
CA PHE A 63 8.17 7.67 -6.05
C PHE A 63 8.72 6.69 -7.09
N ALA A 64 7.94 6.30 -8.09
CA ALA A 64 8.33 5.32 -9.10
C ALA A 64 9.25 5.91 -10.20
N ALA A 65 9.52 7.22 -10.17
CA ALA A 65 10.40 7.93 -11.09
C ALA A 65 10.15 7.57 -12.57
N PHE A 66 11.04 6.78 -13.19
CA PHE A 66 10.92 6.38 -14.60
C PHE A 66 9.78 5.37 -14.87
N LEU A 67 9.27 4.69 -13.84
CA LEU A 67 8.12 3.77 -13.93
C LEU A 67 6.81 4.45 -13.54
N LYS A 68 6.79 5.78 -13.36
CA LYS A 68 5.59 6.52 -12.94
C LYS A 68 4.38 6.19 -13.82
N HIS A 69 4.53 6.18 -15.14
CA HIS A 69 3.43 5.90 -16.06
C HIS A 69 2.86 4.48 -15.90
N GLU A 70 3.72 3.46 -15.85
CA GLU A 70 3.33 2.08 -15.58
C GLU A 70 2.68 1.91 -14.19
N CYS A 71 3.20 2.60 -13.17
CA CYS A 71 2.62 2.61 -11.83
C CYS A 71 1.20 3.18 -11.84
N GLU A 72 1.02 4.37 -12.43
CA GLU A 72 -0.27 5.05 -12.54
C GLU A 72 -1.28 4.14 -13.26
N LYS A 73 -0.88 3.55 -14.40
CA LYS A 73 -1.75 2.66 -15.16
C LYS A 73 -2.21 1.43 -14.37
N VAL A 74 -1.32 0.82 -13.59
CA VAL A 74 -1.65 -0.37 -12.79
C VAL A 74 -2.56 0.00 -11.61
N LEU A 75 -2.25 1.09 -10.91
CA LEU A 75 -2.99 1.51 -9.73
C LEU A 75 -4.32 2.20 -10.07
N ASP A 76 -4.42 2.92 -11.18
CA ASP A 76 -5.68 3.49 -11.68
C ASP A 76 -6.71 2.40 -11.99
N SER A 77 -6.27 1.30 -12.61
CA SER A 77 -7.15 0.16 -12.88
C SER A 77 -7.73 -0.41 -11.58
N LYS A 78 -6.90 -0.54 -10.54
CA LYS A 78 -7.34 -1.01 -9.21
C LYS A 78 -8.25 -0.01 -8.52
N CYS A 79 -7.95 1.29 -8.64
CA CYS A 79 -8.79 2.34 -8.05
C CYS A 79 -10.17 2.40 -8.69
N ASN A 80 -10.28 2.30 -10.01
CA ASN A 80 -11.58 2.29 -10.69
C ASN A 80 -12.44 1.10 -10.24
N GLU A 81 -11.82 -0.07 -10.08
CA GLU A 81 -12.52 -1.24 -9.55
C GLU A 81 -12.97 -1.00 -8.10
N LEU A 82 -12.10 -0.44 -7.26
CA LEU A 82 -12.42 -0.08 -5.87
C LEU A 82 -13.56 0.93 -5.77
N VAL A 83 -13.60 1.95 -6.64
CA VAL A 83 -14.70 2.93 -6.74
C VAL A 83 -16.04 2.24 -6.95
N ASP A 84 -16.09 1.24 -7.85
CA ASP A 84 -17.32 0.49 -8.11
C ASP A 84 -17.74 -0.38 -6.92
N TRP A 85 -16.79 -0.92 -6.16
CA TRP A 85 -17.08 -1.64 -4.92
C TRP A 85 -17.64 -0.70 -3.83
N VAL A 86 -17.04 0.47 -3.65
CA VAL A 86 -17.49 1.48 -2.68
C VAL A 86 -18.89 2.01 -3.06
N ARG A 87 -19.16 2.28 -4.34
CA ARG A 87 -20.50 2.68 -4.82
C ARG A 87 -21.56 1.63 -4.55
N ARG A 88 -21.19 0.35 -4.58
CA ARG A 88 -22.08 -0.78 -4.26
C ARG A 88 -22.24 -1.02 -2.76
N LYS A 89 -21.55 -0.25 -1.90
CA LYS A 89 -21.51 -0.42 -0.43
C LYS A 89 -21.15 -1.84 -0.01
N GLU A 90 -20.24 -2.43 -0.78
CA GLU A 90 -19.74 -3.76 -0.49
C GLU A 90 -18.74 -3.66 0.67
N PRO A 91 -18.70 -4.64 1.59
CA PRO A 91 -17.83 -4.57 2.75
C PRO A 91 -16.36 -4.35 2.36
N PRO A 92 -15.58 -3.52 3.09
CA PRO A 92 -14.17 -3.24 2.80
C PRO A 92 -13.32 -4.48 2.53
N ALA A 93 -13.47 -5.52 3.36
CA ALA A 93 -12.78 -6.80 3.21
C ALA A 93 -13.08 -7.52 1.87
N LYS A 94 -14.29 -7.34 1.32
CA LYS A 94 -14.69 -7.93 0.04
C LYS A 94 -14.16 -7.11 -1.14
N ALA A 95 -14.20 -5.78 -1.04
CA ALA A 95 -13.62 -4.87 -2.03
C ALA A 95 -12.11 -5.10 -2.18
N CYS A 96 -11.40 -5.19 -1.06
CA CYS A 96 -9.94 -5.35 -1.04
C CYS A 96 -9.46 -6.73 -1.50
N LYS A 97 -10.26 -7.78 -1.31
CA LYS A 97 -10.06 -9.09 -1.97
C LYS A 97 -10.25 -9.02 -3.49
N GLY A 98 -11.22 -8.24 -3.95
CA GLY A 98 -11.49 -8.06 -5.38
C GLY A 98 -10.30 -7.48 -6.13
N VAL A 99 -9.57 -6.55 -5.51
CA VAL A 99 -8.39 -5.91 -6.10
C VAL A 99 -7.05 -6.59 -5.74
N HIS A 100 -7.10 -7.78 -5.12
CA HIS A 100 -5.93 -8.56 -4.69
C HIS A 100 -4.99 -7.82 -3.70
N CYS A 101 -5.54 -6.95 -2.85
CA CYS A 101 -4.81 -6.35 -1.71
C CYS A 101 -4.99 -7.19 -0.44
N CYS A 102 -6.01 -8.06 -0.45
CA CYS A 102 -6.24 -9.22 0.39
C CYS A 102 -6.58 -10.41 -0.56
#